data_AF-A0A3N5JNZ2-F1
#
_entry.id   AF-A0A3N5JNZ2-F1
#
_cell.length_a   1.000
_cell.length_b   1.000
_cell.length_c   1.000
_cell.angle_alpha   90.00
_cell.angle_beta   90.00
_cell.angle_gamma   90.00
#
_symmetry.space_group_name_H-M   'P 1'
#
loop_
_entity.id
_entity.type
_entity.pdbx_description
1 polymer ?
#
loop_
_entity_poly.entity_id
_entity_poly.type
_entity_poly.pdbx_seq_one_letter_code
_entity_poly.pdbx_strand_id
1 'polypeptide(L)'
;MPRADFVHLHLHTQYSLLDGACQLDRLIAKAKEYRMPALALTDHGNMFGAIDFFALASKEGIKPIVGCELYMAPGSRFERTPQDGQYEGANHITLLCRDLSGYKNLIKLVTAGYLEGFYYKPRIDHELFAQHGEGLLALSGCLNSELGRALLDSDEAKAAKTAKFYMDVLGKENYYLEIQDHGLEEQRTMVRGALPLAKRLGIPVVATNDVHYLNAGDHRAHEVLLCVQTGKTMKDADRWRFSSQQFYLKSAEEMRALFGEVPDALRNTIAIAERCNLELSFGKIRLPKYAVPDGHTLDSYLRTLAEEGLRTRYGLPGPEAIDRLNRELEVIKKMGFAGYFLVVWDFISYARSRGIPVGPGRGSAAGSLVAYSLAITNIDPLKYGLLFERFLNPERISMPDMDIDFCDER
;
A
#
# COMPACT_ATOMS: atom_id res chain seq x y z
N MET A 1 8.25 -10.11 31.43
CA MET A 1 8.92 -8.80 31.54
C MET A 1 8.10 -7.77 30.76
N PRO A 2 8.28 -6.46 30.99
CA PRO A 2 7.42 -5.43 30.39
C PRO A 2 7.56 -5.34 28.87
N ARG A 3 6.56 -4.72 28.21
CA ARG A 3 6.63 -4.33 26.78
C ARG A 3 7.69 -3.27 26.57
N ALA A 4 8.20 -3.14 25.34
CA ALA A 4 9.09 -2.05 24.98
C ALA A 4 8.38 -0.69 25.12
N ASP A 5 9.13 0.30 25.59
CA ASP A 5 8.74 1.72 25.74
C ASP A 5 9.13 2.57 24.52
N PHE A 6 9.37 1.92 23.38
CA PHE A 6 9.73 2.53 22.10
C PHE A 6 9.16 1.73 20.93
N VAL A 7 8.78 2.44 19.86
CA VAL A 7 8.29 1.87 18.59
C VAL A 7 9.02 2.54 17.43
N HIS A 8 9.47 1.76 16.45
CA HIS A 8 10.01 2.31 15.19
C HIS A 8 8.87 2.83 14.31
N LEU A 9 8.97 4.12 13.96
CA LEU A 9 7.99 4.85 13.14
C LEU A 9 8.50 5.20 11.74
N HIS A 10 9.80 5.02 11.49
CA HIS A 10 10.45 5.28 10.22
C HIS A 10 11.35 4.09 9.87
N LEU A 11 10.88 3.26 8.93
CA LEU A 11 11.61 2.10 8.44
C LEU A 11 11.21 1.72 7.01
N HIS A 12 12.16 1.10 6.34
CA HIS A 12 12.10 0.67 4.95
C HIS A 12 12.22 -0.85 4.88
N THR A 13 11.25 -1.45 4.20
CA THR A 13 11.14 -2.88 3.96
C THR A 13 11.70 -3.23 2.59
N GLN A 14 11.65 -4.51 2.24
CA GLN A 14 11.97 -4.99 0.90
C GLN A 14 11.15 -4.32 -0.24
N TYR A 15 10.09 -3.56 0.09
CA TYR A 15 9.28 -2.83 -0.88
C TYR A 15 9.79 -1.38 -1.13
N SER A 16 10.73 -0.87 -0.33
CA SER A 16 11.66 0.19 -0.78
C SER A 16 12.64 -0.43 -1.79
N LEU A 17 12.20 -0.56 -3.03
CA LEU A 17 12.91 -1.34 -4.04
C LEU A 17 14.36 -0.87 -4.21
N LEU A 18 15.27 -1.85 -4.15
CA LEU A 18 16.73 -1.68 -4.31
C LEU A 18 17.42 -0.88 -3.20
N ASP A 19 16.74 -0.61 -2.10
CA ASP A 19 17.28 0.16 -0.97
C ASP A 19 16.97 -0.51 0.37
N GLY A 20 15.70 -0.70 0.72
CA GLY A 20 15.30 -1.39 1.95
C GLY A 20 15.55 -2.90 1.90
N ALA A 21 16.15 -3.44 2.96
CA ALA A 21 16.53 -4.85 3.09
C ALA A 21 15.75 -5.58 4.21
N CYS A 22 14.77 -4.93 4.86
CA CYS A 22 13.96 -5.58 5.88
C CYS A 22 12.86 -6.44 5.27
N GLN A 23 13.01 -7.77 5.33
CA GLN A 23 11.96 -8.71 4.92
C GLN A 23 10.83 -8.75 5.96
N LEU A 24 9.57 -8.72 5.53
CA LEU A 24 8.42 -8.53 6.43
C LEU A 24 8.31 -9.61 7.52
N ASP A 25 8.48 -10.87 7.17
CA ASP A 25 8.45 -12.01 8.09
C ASP A 25 9.52 -11.90 9.17
N ARG A 26 10.76 -11.58 8.77
CA ARG A 26 11.89 -11.41 9.68
C ARG A 26 11.79 -10.13 10.52
N LEU A 27 11.30 -9.05 9.92
CA LEU A 27 11.06 -7.77 10.60
C LEU A 27 10.06 -7.94 11.74
N ILE A 28 8.93 -8.58 11.48
CA ILE A 28 7.88 -8.81 12.49
C ILE A 28 8.35 -9.79 13.56
N ALA A 29 9.08 -10.85 13.18
CA ALA A 29 9.70 -11.77 14.15
C ALA A 29 10.65 -11.03 15.10
N LYS A 30 11.50 -10.15 14.57
CA LYS A 30 12.45 -9.37 15.37
C LYS A 30 11.76 -8.32 16.25
N ALA A 31 10.73 -7.64 15.74
CA ALA A 31 9.93 -6.71 16.56
C ALA A 31 9.22 -7.43 17.73
N LYS A 32 8.79 -8.69 17.52
CA LYS A 32 8.23 -9.55 18.56
C LYS A 32 9.28 -9.97 19.60
N GLU A 33 10.50 -10.33 19.15
CA GLU A 33 11.64 -10.59 20.04
C GLU A 33 11.93 -9.40 20.94
N TYR A 34 11.94 -8.19 20.38
CA TYR A 34 12.08 -6.93 21.12
C TYR A 34 10.83 -6.49 21.88
N ARG A 35 9.72 -7.23 21.77
CA ARG A 35 8.44 -6.97 22.45
C ARG A 35 7.89 -5.57 22.16
N MET A 36 8.07 -5.11 20.93
CA MET A 36 7.49 -3.85 20.45
C MET A 36 5.96 -3.98 20.35
N PRO A 37 5.17 -3.05 20.93
CA PRO A 37 3.72 -3.12 20.88
C PRO A 37 3.14 -2.79 19.49
N ALA A 38 3.89 -2.03 18.69
CA ALA A 38 3.52 -1.59 17.36
C ALA A 38 4.76 -1.48 16.47
N LEU A 39 4.56 -1.37 15.16
CA LEU A 39 5.62 -1.15 14.19
C LEU A 39 5.06 -0.36 13.00
N ALA A 40 5.82 0.58 12.44
CA ALA A 40 5.45 1.25 11.21
C ALA A 40 6.03 0.60 9.96
N LEU A 41 5.41 0.83 8.81
CA LEU A 41 5.97 0.60 7.48
C LEU A 41 5.92 1.93 6.74
N THR A 42 7.08 2.44 6.30
CA THR A 42 7.21 3.74 5.63
C THR A 42 8.13 3.65 4.42
N ASP A 43 7.84 2.70 3.52
CA ASP A 43 8.62 2.50 2.29
C ASP A 43 8.67 3.77 1.42
N HIS A 44 9.74 3.89 0.62
CA HIS A 44 9.99 5.05 -0.23
C HIS A 44 8.98 5.17 -1.37
N GLY A 45 8.16 6.23 -1.31
CA GLY A 45 7.27 6.65 -2.38
C GLY A 45 6.18 5.65 -2.75
N ASN A 46 5.97 4.58 -1.98
CA ASN A 46 5.03 3.52 -2.31
C ASN A 46 4.40 2.86 -1.07
N MET A 47 3.34 2.08 -1.32
CA MET A 47 2.62 1.30 -0.30
C MET A 47 2.49 -0.17 -0.73
N PHE A 48 3.43 -0.70 -1.51
CA PHE A 48 3.31 -2.02 -2.13
C PHE A 48 3.16 -3.15 -1.09
N GLY A 49 3.89 -3.04 0.02
CA GLY A 49 3.84 -4.02 1.12
C GLY A 49 2.74 -3.75 2.16
N ALA A 50 1.92 -2.70 2.03
CA ALA A 50 1.07 -2.24 3.13
C ALA A 50 0.02 -3.27 3.58
N ILE A 51 -0.61 -3.99 2.64
CA ILE A 51 -1.63 -5.00 2.96
C ILE A 51 -0.99 -6.24 3.59
N ASP A 52 0.10 -6.75 3.01
CA ASP A 52 0.82 -7.91 3.52
C ASP A 52 1.37 -7.64 4.93
N PHE A 53 1.97 -6.46 5.13
CA PHE A 53 2.44 -5.99 6.43
C PHE A 53 1.30 -5.88 7.45
N PHE A 54 0.19 -5.23 7.08
CA PHE A 54 -0.95 -5.07 7.99
C PHE A 54 -1.51 -6.41 8.44
N ALA A 55 -1.70 -7.35 7.51
CA ALA A 55 -2.22 -8.68 7.79
C ALA A 55 -1.25 -9.49 8.67
N LEU A 56 0.04 -9.47 8.34
CA LEU A 56 1.05 -10.25 9.05
C LEU A 56 1.32 -9.70 10.46
N ALA A 57 1.47 -8.38 10.62
CA ALA A 57 1.70 -7.77 11.92
C ALA A 57 0.49 -7.99 12.85
N SER A 58 -0.73 -7.79 12.34
CA SER A 58 -1.97 -8.05 13.08
C SER A 58 -2.07 -9.51 13.54
N LYS A 59 -1.74 -10.47 12.65
CA LYS A 59 -1.73 -11.90 12.97
C LYS A 59 -0.75 -12.22 14.10
N GLU A 60 0.41 -11.57 14.13
CA GLU A 60 1.45 -11.78 15.14
C GLU A 60 1.23 -10.96 16.43
N GLY A 61 0.15 -10.19 16.51
CA GLY A 61 -0.20 -9.38 17.68
C GLY A 61 0.62 -8.09 17.84
N ILE A 62 1.26 -7.63 16.76
CA ILE A 62 1.93 -6.33 16.69
C ILE A 62 0.99 -5.36 15.99
N LYS A 63 0.73 -4.20 16.60
CA LYS A 63 -0.13 -3.18 15.98
C LYS A 63 0.54 -2.60 14.72
N PRO A 64 -0.04 -2.77 13.51
CA PRO A 64 0.52 -2.18 12.30
C PRO A 64 0.24 -0.68 12.24
N ILE A 65 1.27 0.10 11.89
CA ILE A 65 1.15 1.52 11.55
C ILE A 65 1.51 1.65 10.08
N VAL A 66 0.52 1.87 9.22
CA VAL A 66 0.75 2.01 7.79
C VAL A 66 1.14 3.44 7.48
N GLY A 67 2.24 3.63 6.75
CA GLY A 67 2.75 4.92 6.33
C GLY A 67 3.49 4.84 5.01
N CYS A 68 4.19 5.91 4.68
CA CYS A 68 5.06 6.02 3.51
C CYS A 68 6.01 7.21 3.69
N GLU A 69 7.26 7.07 3.28
CA GLU A 69 8.15 8.22 3.12
C GLU A 69 8.01 8.75 1.69
N LEU A 70 7.35 9.91 1.55
CA LEU A 70 7.08 10.52 0.25
C LEU A 70 8.19 11.47 -0.17
N TYR A 71 8.27 11.68 -1.48
CA TYR A 71 9.14 12.67 -2.10
C TYR A 71 8.34 13.97 -2.34
N MET A 72 8.74 15.06 -1.72
CA MET A 72 8.21 16.40 -1.92
C MET A 72 9.05 17.16 -2.96
N ALA A 73 8.43 17.58 -4.05
CA ALA A 73 9.07 18.44 -5.03
C ALA A 73 9.42 19.80 -4.38
N PRO A 74 10.57 20.41 -4.72
CA PRO A 74 10.91 21.76 -4.24
C PRO A 74 9.94 22.85 -4.72
N GLY A 75 9.27 22.61 -5.84
CA GLY A 75 8.26 23.47 -6.46
C GLY A 75 7.05 22.65 -6.87
N SER A 76 6.54 22.86 -8.09
CA SER A 76 5.42 22.06 -8.61
C SER A 76 5.86 20.63 -8.96
N ARG A 77 5.01 19.64 -8.67
CA ARG A 77 5.27 18.23 -9.06
C ARG A 77 5.38 18.03 -10.57
N PHE A 78 4.83 18.96 -11.38
CA PHE A 78 4.89 18.93 -12.84
C PHE A 78 6.22 19.45 -13.42
N GLU A 79 7.05 20.12 -12.61
CA GLU A 79 8.34 20.63 -13.06
C GLU A 79 9.37 19.51 -13.19
N ARG A 80 10.10 19.49 -14.32
CA ARG A 80 11.13 18.48 -14.63
C ARG A 80 12.54 19.07 -14.68
N THR A 81 12.73 20.23 -14.06
CA THR A 81 14.03 20.88 -13.98
C THR A 81 14.86 20.23 -12.86
N PRO A 82 16.13 19.88 -13.11
CA PRO A 82 17.04 19.47 -12.04
C PRO A 82 17.28 20.70 -11.16
N GLN A 83 16.76 20.70 -9.94
CA GLN A 83 17.17 21.67 -8.93
C GLN A 83 18.32 21.08 -8.12
N ASP A 84 19.39 21.86 -7.99
CA ASP A 84 20.54 21.66 -7.10
C ASP A 84 21.53 20.52 -7.42
N GLY A 85 21.50 19.94 -8.62
CA GLY A 85 22.52 18.96 -9.05
C GLY A 85 22.56 17.67 -8.21
N GLN A 86 21.56 17.46 -7.35
CA GLN A 86 21.42 16.27 -6.52
C GLN A 86 20.59 15.21 -7.23
N TYR A 87 20.92 13.95 -6.96
CA TYR A 87 20.40 12.76 -7.65
C TYR A 87 18.87 12.62 -7.57
N GLU A 88 18.22 13.13 -6.51
CA GLU A 88 16.79 12.88 -6.27
C GLU A 88 15.86 14.06 -6.61
N GLY A 89 16.37 15.30 -6.66
CA GLY A 89 15.55 16.48 -6.99
C GLY A 89 14.26 16.63 -6.17
N ALA A 90 14.25 16.11 -4.95
CA ALA A 90 13.11 16.06 -4.04
C ALA A 90 13.59 16.11 -2.57
N ASN A 91 12.65 16.38 -1.67
CA ASN A 91 12.84 16.30 -0.23
C ASN A 91 12.02 15.16 0.35
N HIS A 92 12.42 14.57 1.47
CA HIS A 92 11.64 13.51 2.12
C HIS A 92 10.60 14.05 3.10
N ILE A 93 9.49 13.33 3.26
CA ILE A 93 8.58 13.48 4.39
C ILE A 93 7.94 12.15 4.77
N THR A 94 7.98 11.82 6.05
CA THR A 94 7.45 10.55 6.57
C THR A 94 6.01 10.74 7.02
N LEU A 95 5.08 10.02 6.41
CA LEU A 95 3.65 10.09 6.71
C LEU A 95 3.15 8.79 7.31
N LEU A 96 2.29 8.89 8.32
CA LEU A 96 1.64 7.78 8.99
C LEU A 96 0.11 7.95 8.89
N CYS A 97 -0.60 6.88 8.59
CA CYS A 97 -2.05 6.85 8.58
C CYS A 97 -2.57 6.85 10.02
N ARG A 98 -3.29 7.91 10.42
CA ARG A 98 -3.97 7.92 11.72
C ARG A 98 -5.24 7.07 11.69
N ASP A 99 -5.96 7.08 10.57
CA ASP A 99 -7.26 6.47 10.40
C ASP A 99 -7.51 6.08 8.93
N LEU A 100 -8.72 5.60 8.63
CA LEU A 100 -9.11 5.20 7.28
C LEU A 100 -9.14 6.38 6.29
N SER A 101 -9.41 7.60 6.75
CA SER A 101 -9.35 8.80 5.89
C SER A 101 -7.90 9.07 5.48
N GLY A 102 -6.98 9.01 6.44
CA GLY A 102 -5.54 9.09 6.19
C GLY A 102 -5.06 8.05 5.19
N TYR A 103 -5.45 6.79 5.37
CA TYR A 103 -5.10 5.71 4.44
C TYR A 103 -5.57 5.99 3.00
N LYS A 104 -6.81 6.46 2.81
CA LYS A 104 -7.33 6.83 1.48
C LYS A 104 -6.58 8.02 0.88
N ASN A 105 -6.24 9.00 1.70
CA ASN A 105 -5.50 10.18 1.26
C ASN A 105 -4.05 9.82 0.89
N LEU A 106 -3.40 8.96 1.67
CA LEU A 106 -2.05 8.47 1.33
C LEU A 106 -2.04 7.70 0.02
N ILE A 107 -3.05 6.86 -0.25
CA ILE A 107 -3.22 6.20 -1.55
C ILE A 107 -3.29 7.22 -2.69
N LYS A 108 -4.05 8.31 -2.52
CA LYS A 108 -4.15 9.37 -3.54
C LYS A 108 -2.82 10.09 -3.76
N LEU A 109 -2.12 10.44 -2.69
CA LEU A 109 -0.80 11.09 -2.76
C LEU A 109 0.22 10.22 -3.51
N VAL A 110 0.34 8.94 -3.11
CA VAL A 110 1.23 7.98 -3.76
C VAL A 110 0.86 7.80 -5.24
N THR A 111 -0.44 7.63 -5.53
CA THR A 111 -0.93 7.45 -6.91
C THR A 111 -0.59 8.65 -7.78
N ALA A 112 -0.87 9.86 -7.31
CA ALA A 112 -0.56 11.09 -8.04
C ALA A 112 0.96 11.30 -8.19
N GLY A 113 1.76 10.90 -7.20
CA GLY A 113 3.23 10.92 -7.32
C GLY A 113 3.72 10.09 -8.50
N TYR A 114 3.13 8.92 -8.75
CA TYR A 114 3.46 8.08 -9.91
C TYR A 114 2.85 8.56 -11.23
N LEU A 115 1.59 9.02 -11.23
CA LEU A 115 0.87 9.37 -12.47
C LEU A 115 1.19 10.78 -12.98
N GLU A 116 1.46 11.73 -12.08
CA GLU A 116 1.60 13.16 -12.39
C GLU A 116 3.03 13.66 -12.15
N GLY A 117 3.59 13.34 -10.98
CA GLY A 117 4.82 13.97 -10.48
C GLY A 117 6.11 13.17 -10.69
N PHE A 118 6.05 12.08 -11.45
CA PHE A 118 7.19 11.17 -11.61
C PHE A 118 8.33 11.83 -12.39
N TYR A 119 9.46 12.01 -11.72
CA TYR A 119 10.72 12.46 -12.30
C TYR A 119 11.86 11.85 -11.47
N TYR A 120 12.39 10.71 -11.94
CA TYR A 120 13.24 9.76 -11.22
C TYR A 120 12.60 9.11 -9.98
N LYS A 121 11.84 9.88 -9.20
CA LYS A 121 11.05 9.45 -8.04
C LYS A 121 9.59 9.92 -8.20
N PRO A 122 8.60 9.24 -7.58
CA PRO A 122 7.21 9.67 -7.57
C PRO A 122 7.01 10.84 -6.58
N ARG A 123 7.04 12.09 -7.08
CA ARG A 123 7.01 13.29 -6.23
C ARG A 123 5.62 13.88 -6.12
N ILE A 124 5.29 14.41 -4.95
CA ILE A 124 4.12 15.26 -4.71
C ILE A 124 4.57 16.72 -4.52
N ASP A 125 3.63 17.64 -4.31
CA ASP A 125 3.92 19.03 -3.95
C ASP A 125 3.03 19.51 -2.79
N HIS A 126 3.31 20.70 -2.26
CA HIS A 126 2.56 21.29 -1.15
C HIS A 126 1.07 21.52 -1.49
N GLU A 127 0.74 21.81 -2.74
CA GLU A 127 -0.64 22.01 -3.17
C GLU A 127 -1.44 20.71 -3.03
N LEU A 128 -0.93 19.62 -3.61
CA LEU A 128 -1.56 18.32 -3.52
C LEU A 128 -1.58 17.80 -2.07
N PHE A 129 -0.51 18.04 -1.30
CA PHE A 129 -0.46 17.69 0.11
C PHE A 129 -1.57 18.38 0.92
N ALA A 130 -1.79 19.68 0.69
CA ALA A 130 -2.85 20.43 1.36
C ALA A 130 -4.26 19.88 1.07
N GLN A 131 -4.48 19.29 -0.11
CA GLN A 131 -5.77 18.68 -0.49
C GLN A 131 -6.01 17.31 0.18
N HIS A 132 -4.94 16.65 0.62
CA HIS A 132 -4.99 15.26 1.10
C HIS A 132 -4.28 15.07 2.46
N GLY A 133 -4.18 16.11 3.29
CA GLY A 133 -3.57 16.03 4.62
C GLY A 133 -4.46 15.39 5.69
N GLU A 134 -5.78 15.36 5.50
CA GLU A 134 -6.71 14.87 6.52
C GLU A 134 -6.44 13.40 6.89
N GLY A 135 -6.44 13.09 8.20
CA GLY A 135 -6.25 11.73 8.69
C GLY A 135 -4.80 11.25 8.66
N LEU A 136 -3.86 12.10 8.23
CA LEU A 136 -2.43 11.82 8.26
C LEU A 136 -1.76 12.43 9.49
N LEU A 137 -0.63 11.85 9.87
CA LEU A 137 0.34 12.39 10.80
C LEU A 137 1.69 12.42 10.08
N ALA A 138 2.45 13.50 10.23
CA ALA A 138 3.77 13.61 9.60
C ALA A 138 4.89 13.75 10.62
N LEU A 139 6.00 13.10 10.30
CA LEU A 139 7.29 13.35 10.91
C LEU A 139 8.06 14.26 9.96
N SER A 140 8.84 15.20 10.50
CA SER A 140 9.54 16.18 9.68
C SER A 140 10.56 15.59 8.70
N GLY A 141 10.86 14.29 8.76
CA GLY A 141 11.73 13.57 7.85
C GLY A 141 13.19 13.56 8.28
N CYS A 142 14.01 12.85 7.49
CA CYS A 142 15.45 12.67 7.69
C CYS A 142 16.26 13.91 7.26
N LEU A 143 17.60 13.76 7.13
CA LEU A 143 18.48 14.83 6.64
C LEU A 143 18.05 15.40 5.27
N ASN A 144 17.41 14.57 4.44
CA ASN A 144 16.96 14.94 3.10
C ASN A 144 15.59 15.65 3.09
N SER A 145 15.00 15.94 4.24
CA SER A 145 13.71 16.63 4.32
C SER A 145 13.82 18.15 4.14
N GLU A 146 12.71 18.81 3.82
CA GLU A 146 12.67 20.28 3.69
C GLU A 146 13.09 20.98 4.99
N LEU A 147 12.64 20.45 6.13
CA LEU A 147 13.01 20.96 7.44
C LEU A 147 14.48 20.66 7.74
N GLY A 148 14.92 19.42 7.48
CA GLY A 148 16.30 18.98 7.71
C GLY A 148 17.29 19.87 6.98
N ARG A 149 17.07 20.09 5.67
CA ARG A 149 17.89 20.99 4.85
C ARG A 149 17.90 22.42 5.40
N ALA A 150 16.74 22.98 5.74
CA ALA A 150 16.68 24.34 6.30
C ALA A 150 17.44 24.47 7.64
N LEU A 151 17.41 23.44 8.49
CA LEU A 151 18.17 23.41 9.74
C LEU A 151 19.68 23.28 9.51
N LEU A 152 20.11 22.47 8.53
CA LEU A 152 21.52 22.35 8.14
C LEU A 152 22.08 23.65 7.57
N ASP A 153 21.27 24.36 6.78
CA ASP A 153 21.61 25.67 6.23
C ASP A 153 21.55 26.80 7.28
N SER A 154 21.15 26.49 8.52
CA SER A 154 20.91 27.46 9.60
C SER A 154 19.86 28.53 9.23
N ASP A 155 18.95 28.22 8.30
CA ASP A 155 17.85 29.10 7.91
C ASP A 155 16.62 28.87 8.81
N GLU A 156 16.65 29.50 9.99
CA GLU A 156 15.57 29.40 10.97
C GLU A 156 14.21 29.87 10.42
N ALA A 157 14.21 30.85 9.51
CA ALA A 157 12.99 31.42 8.97
C ALA A 157 12.29 30.42 8.04
N LYS A 158 13.06 29.77 7.16
CA LYS A 158 12.58 28.69 6.30
C LYS A 158 12.14 27.49 7.12
N ALA A 159 12.94 27.05 8.10
CA ALA A 159 12.57 25.93 8.97
C ALA A 159 11.24 26.19 9.71
N ALA A 160 11.06 27.39 10.26
CA ALA A 160 9.81 27.76 10.93
C ALA A 160 8.62 27.86 9.96
N LYS A 161 8.84 28.34 8.73
CA LYS A 161 7.80 28.42 7.69
C LYS A 161 7.35 27.01 7.26
N THR A 162 8.30 26.11 7.00
CA THR A 162 8.04 24.72 6.63
C THR A 162 7.26 23.99 7.73
N ALA A 163 7.70 24.11 8.99
CA ALA A 163 6.99 23.49 10.11
C ALA A 163 5.55 24.00 10.25
N LYS A 164 5.33 25.32 10.10
CA LYS A 164 3.98 25.92 10.16
C LYS A 164 3.09 25.42 9.03
N PHE A 165 3.60 25.33 7.81
CA PHE A 165 2.82 24.79 6.69
C PHE A 165 2.25 23.40 7.00
N TYR A 166 3.10 22.48 7.49
CA TYR A 166 2.65 21.13 7.84
C TYR A 166 1.66 21.12 9.02
N MET A 167 1.88 21.96 10.03
CA MET A 167 0.93 22.12 11.13
C MET A 167 -0.42 22.67 10.68
N ASP A 168 -0.44 23.60 9.74
CA ASP A 168 -1.67 24.22 9.24
C ASP A 168 -2.49 23.21 8.41
N VAL A 169 -1.82 22.36 7.64
CA VAL A 169 -2.48 21.31 6.83
C VAL A 169 -2.95 20.13 7.68
N LEU A 170 -2.11 19.64 8.59
CA LEU A 170 -2.37 18.40 9.33
C LEU A 170 -3.09 18.63 10.66
N GLY A 171 -3.03 19.85 11.20
CA GLY A 171 -3.33 20.14 12.61
C GLY A 171 -2.07 20.03 13.47
N LYS A 172 -1.94 20.93 14.46
CA LYS A 172 -0.75 21.07 15.33
C LYS A 172 -0.38 19.77 16.04
N GLU A 173 -1.37 18.97 16.40
CA GLU A 173 -1.19 17.69 17.08
C GLU A 173 -0.71 16.56 16.15
N ASN A 174 -0.74 16.74 14.83
CA ASN A 174 -0.42 15.70 13.84
C ASN A 174 0.92 15.95 13.13
N TYR A 175 1.74 16.88 13.62
CA TYR A 175 3.08 17.14 13.10
C TYR A 175 4.12 17.01 14.21
N TYR A 176 5.20 16.26 13.94
CA TYR A 176 6.27 15.99 14.89
C TYR A 176 7.62 16.35 14.27
N LEU A 177 8.50 16.96 15.07
CA LEU A 177 9.90 17.13 14.67
C LEU A 177 10.65 15.82 14.90
N GLU A 178 11.06 15.20 13.81
CA GLU A 178 11.81 13.96 13.80
C GLU A 178 13.27 14.22 14.15
N ILE A 179 13.82 13.42 15.05
CA ILE A 179 15.24 13.43 15.40
C ILE A 179 15.83 12.02 15.27
N GLN A 180 17.04 11.96 14.75
CA GLN A 180 17.77 10.73 14.44
C GLN A 180 19.23 10.89 14.88
N ASP A 181 19.87 9.80 15.32
CA ASP A 181 21.29 9.78 15.67
C ASP A 181 21.96 8.49 15.20
N HIS A 182 22.72 8.63 14.12
CA HIS A 182 23.53 7.58 13.51
C HIS A 182 25.02 7.86 13.69
N GLY A 183 25.39 8.79 14.59
CA GLY A 183 26.77 9.24 14.80
C GLY A 183 27.28 10.25 13.78
N LEU A 184 26.39 10.89 13.02
CA LEU A 184 26.71 11.88 11.98
C LEU A 184 26.68 13.31 12.54
N GLU A 185 27.61 14.17 12.15
CA GLU A 185 27.67 15.56 12.65
C GLU A 185 26.53 16.42 12.09
N GLU A 186 26.08 16.12 10.88
CA GLU A 186 24.91 16.73 10.24
C GLU A 186 23.65 16.45 11.07
N GLN A 187 23.49 15.23 11.57
CA GLN A 187 22.35 14.89 12.44
C GLN A 187 22.43 15.59 13.79
N ARG A 188 23.61 15.70 14.39
CA ARG A 188 23.80 16.48 15.62
C ARG A 188 23.44 17.95 15.42
N THR A 189 23.83 18.53 14.28
CA THR A 189 23.46 19.90 13.90
C THR A 189 21.95 20.05 13.77
N MET A 190 21.29 19.12 13.06
CA MET A 190 19.84 19.09 12.92
C MET A 190 19.13 18.97 14.27
N VAL A 191 19.58 18.08 15.18
CA VAL A 191 19.00 17.93 16.53
C VAL A 191 19.15 19.23 17.34
N ARG A 192 20.34 19.85 17.32
CA ARG A 192 20.58 21.13 18.01
C ARG A 192 19.68 22.25 17.50
N GLY A 193 19.33 22.27 16.23
CA GLY A 193 18.38 23.23 15.64
C GLY A 193 16.90 22.88 15.87
N ALA A 194 16.57 21.58 15.84
CA ALA A 194 15.20 21.09 15.98
C ALA A 194 14.65 21.30 17.40
N LEU A 195 15.44 21.06 18.45
CA LEU A 195 14.96 21.16 19.84
C LEU A 195 14.50 22.58 20.22
N PRO A 196 15.26 23.66 19.95
CA PRO A 196 14.79 25.03 20.18
C PRO A 196 13.57 25.39 19.32
N LEU A 197 13.54 24.95 18.05
CA LEU A 197 12.42 25.20 17.15
C LEU A 197 11.13 24.53 17.64
N ALA A 198 11.21 23.26 18.04
CA ALA A 198 10.13 22.51 18.67
C ALA A 198 9.56 23.27 19.88
N LYS A 199 10.43 23.72 20.78
CA LYS A 199 10.02 24.49 21.96
C LYS A 199 9.35 25.81 21.58
N ARG A 200 9.90 26.55 20.60
CA ARG A 200 9.38 27.85 20.15
C ARG A 200 8.00 27.74 19.51
N LEU A 201 7.77 26.71 18.71
CA LEU A 201 6.50 26.51 17.99
C LEU A 201 5.50 25.62 18.77
N GLY A 202 5.95 25.00 19.86
CA GLY A 202 5.18 24.03 20.63
C GLY A 202 4.87 22.77 19.83
N ILE A 203 5.86 22.26 19.09
CA ILE A 203 5.79 21.03 18.30
C ILE A 203 6.44 19.90 19.10
N PRO A 204 5.80 18.74 19.26
CA PRO A 204 6.42 17.59 19.89
C PRO A 204 7.58 17.03 19.05
N VAL A 205 8.61 16.51 19.71
CA VAL A 205 9.76 15.84 19.06
C VAL A 205 9.56 14.33 19.10
N VAL A 206 10.09 13.59 18.13
CA VAL A 206 10.02 12.12 18.10
C VAL A 206 11.32 11.51 17.60
N ALA A 207 11.78 10.47 18.28
CA ALA A 207 12.98 9.74 17.89
C ALA A 207 12.65 8.60 16.92
N THR A 208 13.43 8.48 15.87
CA THR A 208 13.36 7.37 14.89
C THR A 208 14.77 6.89 14.54
N ASN A 209 14.87 5.85 13.72
CA ASN A 209 16.16 5.27 13.34
C ASN A 209 16.29 4.94 11.86
N ASP A 210 15.39 5.44 11.02
CA ASP A 210 15.45 5.33 9.56
C ASP A 210 15.91 3.94 9.08
N VAL A 211 15.19 2.91 9.54
CA VAL A 211 15.72 1.54 9.51
C VAL A 211 15.68 0.96 8.11
N HIS A 212 16.83 0.52 7.59
CA HIS A 212 16.95 -0.07 6.25
C HIS A 212 17.31 -1.57 6.29
N TYR A 213 17.84 -2.07 7.40
CA TYR A 213 18.18 -3.50 7.57
C TYR A 213 17.90 -3.99 9.00
N LEU A 214 17.94 -5.30 9.21
CA LEU A 214 17.46 -5.87 10.49
C LEU A 214 18.49 -5.81 11.59
N ASN A 215 19.72 -6.26 11.34
CA ASN A 215 20.77 -6.39 12.36
C ASN A 215 21.94 -5.45 12.06
N ALA A 216 22.67 -5.02 13.08
CA ALA A 216 23.87 -4.20 12.92
C ALA A 216 24.89 -4.83 11.93
N GLY A 217 25.01 -6.17 11.94
CA GLY A 217 25.88 -6.91 11.02
C GLY A 217 25.44 -6.88 9.55
N ASP A 218 24.18 -6.57 9.25
CA ASP A 218 23.60 -6.67 7.90
C ASP A 218 24.00 -5.50 6.98
N HIS A 219 24.67 -4.48 7.51
CA HIS A 219 25.15 -3.30 6.78
C HIS A 219 25.89 -3.65 5.47
N ARG A 220 26.68 -4.73 5.44
CA ARG A 220 27.43 -5.17 4.27
C ARG A 220 26.53 -5.79 3.20
N ALA A 221 25.48 -6.51 3.61
CA ALA A 221 24.49 -7.04 2.68
C ALA A 221 23.66 -5.90 2.07
N HIS A 222 23.30 -4.91 2.90
CA HIS A 222 22.66 -3.68 2.45
C HIS A 222 23.54 -2.91 1.45
N GLU A 223 24.83 -2.74 1.73
CA GLU A 223 25.75 -2.08 0.79
C GLU A 223 25.84 -2.78 -0.57
N VAL A 224 25.77 -4.13 -0.59
CA VAL A 224 25.68 -4.90 -1.84
C VAL A 224 24.37 -4.60 -2.59
N LEU A 225 23.25 -4.45 -1.88
CA LEU A 225 21.96 -4.06 -2.48
C LEU A 225 22.05 -2.69 -3.17
N LEU A 226 22.67 -1.70 -2.50
CA LEU A 226 22.89 -0.36 -3.09
C LEU A 226 23.82 -0.41 -4.32
N CYS A 227 24.80 -1.31 -4.33
CA CYS A 227 25.64 -1.54 -5.51
C CYS A 227 24.83 -2.09 -6.70
N VAL A 228 23.89 -3.01 -6.45
CA VAL A 228 22.97 -3.52 -7.48
C VAL A 228 22.11 -2.38 -8.02
N GLN A 229 21.59 -1.50 -7.14
CA GLN A 229 20.81 -0.34 -7.56
C GLN A 229 21.57 0.60 -8.48
N THR A 230 22.83 0.87 -8.13
CA THR A 230 23.65 1.88 -8.81
C THR A 230 24.49 1.30 -9.96
N GLY A 231 24.39 0.00 -10.23
CA GLY A 231 25.19 -0.68 -11.25
C GLY A 231 26.70 -0.65 -10.96
N LYS A 232 27.08 -0.58 -9.68
CA LYS A 232 28.47 -0.52 -9.20
C LYS A 232 28.89 -1.85 -8.59
N THR A 233 30.19 -2.02 -8.37
CA THR A 233 30.75 -3.17 -7.66
C THR A 233 31.25 -2.78 -6.28
N MET A 234 31.34 -3.76 -5.36
CA MET A 234 31.93 -3.55 -4.02
C MET A 234 33.41 -3.12 -4.06
N LYS A 235 34.08 -3.25 -5.22
CA LYS A 235 35.47 -2.81 -5.42
C LYS A 235 35.56 -1.34 -5.80
N ASP A 236 34.47 -0.73 -6.26
CA ASP A 236 34.47 0.66 -6.70
C ASP A 236 34.56 1.58 -5.47
N ALA A 237 35.54 2.48 -5.47
CA ALA A 237 35.81 3.38 -4.35
C ALA A 237 34.75 4.49 -4.21
N ASP A 238 34.12 4.86 -5.33
CA ASP A 238 33.09 5.90 -5.43
C ASP A 238 31.66 5.32 -5.36
N ARG A 239 31.51 4.03 -5.02
CA ARG A 239 30.19 3.41 -4.90
C ARG A 239 29.35 4.11 -3.84
N TRP A 240 28.04 4.12 -4.07
CA TRP A 240 27.11 4.64 -3.08
C TRP A 240 26.99 3.68 -1.89
N ARG A 241 27.07 4.25 -0.69
CA ARG A 241 26.92 3.57 0.59
C ARG A 241 26.44 4.57 1.63
N PHE A 242 25.82 4.08 2.69
CA PHE A 242 25.40 4.94 3.78
C PHE A 242 26.62 5.41 4.60
N SER A 243 26.53 6.63 5.12
CA SER A 243 27.62 7.27 5.89
C SER A 243 27.85 6.62 7.26
N SER A 244 26.98 5.71 7.70
CA SER A 244 27.13 4.94 8.94
C SER A 244 26.53 3.54 8.82
N GLN A 245 26.75 2.71 9.86
CA GLN A 245 26.25 1.34 9.98
C GLN A 245 25.10 1.22 11.01
N GLN A 246 24.43 2.34 11.30
CA GLN A 246 23.49 2.44 12.43
C GLN A 246 22.01 2.38 12.03
N PHE A 247 21.72 2.04 10.77
CA PHE A 247 20.37 2.02 10.16
C PHE A 247 19.68 0.67 10.30
N TYR A 248 19.91 -0.02 11.42
CA TYR A 248 19.28 -1.31 11.70
C TYR A 248 18.10 -1.16 12.67
N LEU A 249 17.29 -2.21 12.81
CA LEU A 249 16.23 -2.26 13.82
C LEU A 249 16.87 -2.35 15.21
N LYS A 250 17.10 -1.19 15.84
CA LYS A 250 17.59 -1.05 17.22
C LYS A 250 16.53 -1.49 18.23
N SER A 251 16.97 -2.07 19.33
CA SER A 251 16.14 -2.35 20.51
C SER A 251 15.76 -1.05 21.23
N ALA A 252 14.75 -1.12 22.10
CA ALA A 252 14.37 0.03 22.93
C ALA A 252 15.51 0.48 23.88
N GLU A 253 16.37 -0.45 24.31
CA GLU A 253 17.53 -0.13 25.15
C GLU A 253 18.57 0.70 24.38
N GLU A 254 18.90 0.30 23.15
CA GLU A 254 19.80 1.05 22.28
C GLU A 254 19.24 2.44 21.95
N MET A 255 17.93 2.54 21.66
CA MET A 255 17.30 3.85 21.41
C MET A 255 17.29 4.74 22.66
N ARG A 256 17.13 4.16 23.86
CA ARG A 256 17.24 4.90 25.13
C ARG A 256 18.66 5.38 25.40
N ALA A 257 19.67 4.61 25.02
CA ALA A 257 21.06 5.03 25.13
C ALA A 257 21.35 6.25 24.24
N LEU A 258 20.72 6.34 23.05
CA LEU A 258 20.88 7.46 22.12
C LEU A 258 20.12 8.72 22.56
N PHE A 259 18.86 8.57 22.98
CA PHE A 259 17.95 9.70 23.23
C PHE A 259 17.56 9.86 24.71
N GLY A 260 18.34 9.31 25.64
CA GLY A 260 18.06 9.37 27.07
C GLY A 260 17.95 10.80 27.63
N GLU A 261 18.64 11.76 27.01
CA GLU A 261 18.56 13.19 27.37
C GLU A 261 17.29 13.88 26.85
N VAL A 262 16.58 13.25 25.90
CA VAL A 262 15.33 13.75 25.31
C VAL A 262 14.24 12.68 25.47
N PRO A 263 13.84 12.33 26.70
CA PRO A 263 12.92 11.21 26.96
C PRO A 263 11.54 11.39 26.33
N ASP A 264 11.13 12.62 26.03
CA ASP A 264 9.88 12.90 25.32
C ASP A 264 9.91 12.38 23.87
N ALA A 265 11.08 12.38 23.21
CA ALA A 265 11.21 11.88 21.85
C ALA A 265 10.91 10.38 21.76
N LEU A 266 11.32 9.61 22.78
CA LEU A 266 11.02 8.18 22.89
C LEU A 266 9.55 7.95 23.26
N ARG A 267 9.02 8.67 24.25
CA ARG A 267 7.62 8.56 24.69
C ARG A 267 6.63 8.90 23.58
N ASN A 268 6.95 9.88 22.75
CA ASN A 268 6.11 10.27 21.63
C ASN A 268 5.98 9.18 20.57
N THR A 269 6.92 8.22 20.47
CA THR A 269 6.75 7.07 19.57
C THR A 269 5.55 6.21 19.96
N ILE A 270 5.37 5.98 21.26
CA ILE A 270 4.22 5.25 21.81
C ILE A 270 2.94 6.06 21.65
N ALA A 271 2.99 7.37 21.94
CA ALA A 271 1.82 8.24 21.80
C ALA A 271 1.31 8.31 20.34
N ILE A 272 2.23 8.35 19.37
CA ILE A 272 1.88 8.27 17.93
C ILE A 272 1.28 6.88 17.62
N ALA A 273 1.91 5.81 18.09
CA ALA A 273 1.42 4.45 17.88
C ALA A 273 0.01 4.25 18.43
N GLU A 274 -0.33 4.84 19.57
CA GLU A 274 -1.68 4.81 20.17
C GLU A 274 -2.70 5.58 19.33
N ARG A 275 -2.29 6.64 18.64
CA ARG A 275 -3.16 7.48 17.82
C ARG A 275 -3.41 6.94 16.41
N CYS A 276 -2.48 6.16 15.87
CA CYS A 276 -2.64 5.49 14.58
C CYS A 276 -3.54 4.25 14.69
N ASN A 277 -4.81 4.38 14.35
CA ASN A 277 -5.84 3.34 14.45
C ASN A 277 -6.50 3.10 13.08
N LEU A 278 -5.71 2.57 12.14
CA LEU A 278 -6.24 2.13 10.86
C LEU A 278 -6.95 0.78 11.01
N GLU A 279 -8.21 0.72 10.61
CA GLU A 279 -8.98 -0.52 10.53
C GLU A 279 -9.23 -0.89 9.07
N LEU A 280 -8.76 -2.06 8.65
CA LEU A 280 -8.99 -2.62 7.33
C LEU A 280 -9.92 -3.84 7.43
N SER A 281 -11.03 -3.81 6.69
CA SER A 281 -11.94 -4.95 6.59
C SER A 281 -11.61 -5.80 5.37
N PHE A 282 -11.16 -7.03 5.59
CA PHE A 282 -10.91 -8.01 4.54
C PHE A 282 -12.16 -8.87 4.25
N GLY A 283 -12.21 -9.50 3.08
CA GLY A 283 -13.28 -10.44 2.71
C GLY A 283 -14.59 -9.80 2.22
N LYS A 284 -14.72 -8.46 2.25
CA LYS A 284 -15.85 -7.77 1.60
C LYS A 284 -15.60 -7.64 0.10
N ILE A 285 -16.34 -8.40 -0.69
CA ILE A 285 -16.30 -8.33 -2.14
C ILE A 285 -16.93 -7.01 -2.59
N ARG A 286 -16.28 -6.30 -3.52
CA ARG A 286 -16.80 -5.10 -4.18
C ARG A 286 -16.90 -5.37 -5.67
N LEU A 287 -18.09 -5.74 -6.14
CA LEU A 287 -18.34 -5.96 -7.55
C LEU A 287 -18.68 -4.64 -8.27
N PRO A 288 -18.32 -4.49 -9.56
CA PRO A 288 -18.82 -3.42 -10.39
C PRO A 288 -20.36 -3.44 -10.45
N LYS A 289 -20.97 -2.26 -10.56
CA LYS A 289 -22.42 -2.17 -10.82
C LYS A 289 -22.67 -2.35 -12.31
N TYR A 290 -23.46 -3.36 -12.67
CA TYR A 290 -23.90 -3.57 -14.04
C TYR A 290 -25.24 -2.84 -14.27
N ALA A 291 -25.35 -2.10 -15.37
CA ALA A 291 -26.59 -1.43 -15.75
C ALA A 291 -27.42 -2.35 -16.65
N VAL A 292 -28.66 -2.61 -16.27
CA VAL A 292 -29.61 -3.42 -17.07
C VAL A 292 -30.62 -2.52 -17.78
N PRO A 293 -31.22 -2.97 -18.89
CA PRO A 293 -32.27 -2.23 -19.58
C PRO A 293 -33.48 -1.92 -18.67
N ASP A 294 -34.23 -0.87 -19.02
CA ASP A 294 -35.45 -0.50 -18.32
C ASP A 294 -36.45 -1.67 -18.23
N GLY A 295 -37.05 -1.84 -17.05
CA GLY A 295 -37.97 -2.96 -16.79
C GLY A 295 -37.28 -4.25 -16.33
N HIS A 296 -35.95 -4.31 -16.31
CA HIS A 296 -35.21 -5.46 -15.78
C HIS A 296 -34.57 -5.21 -14.40
N THR A 297 -34.39 -6.30 -13.66
CA THR A 297 -33.43 -6.42 -12.55
C THR A 297 -32.19 -7.18 -13.04
N LEU A 298 -31.10 -7.19 -12.28
CA LEU A 298 -29.92 -8.02 -12.59
C LEU A 298 -30.32 -9.49 -12.79
N ASP A 299 -31.16 -10.03 -11.90
CA ASP A 299 -31.61 -11.42 -11.97
C ASP A 299 -32.52 -11.68 -13.17
N SER A 300 -33.46 -10.77 -13.48
CA SER A 300 -34.38 -10.98 -14.60
C SER A 300 -33.67 -10.84 -15.94
N TYR A 301 -32.72 -9.90 -16.05
CA TYR A 301 -31.92 -9.75 -17.26
C TYR A 301 -31.00 -10.94 -17.49
N LEU A 302 -30.31 -11.40 -16.43
CA LEU A 302 -29.48 -12.62 -16.50
C LEU A 302 -30.30 -13.83 -16.95
N ARG A 303 -31.51 -14.00 -16.39
CA ARG A 303 -32.42 -15.07 -16.79
C ARG A 303 -32.78 -15.00 -18.26
N THR A 304 -33.18 -13.83 -18.77
CA THR A 304 -33.50 -13.64 -20.19
C THR A 304 -32.35 -14.05 -21.09
N LEU A 305 -31.14 -13.53 -20.83
CA LEU A 305 -29.95 -13.87 -21.61
C LEU A 305 -29.59 -15.36 -21.55
N ALA A 306 -29.71 -15.96 -20.37
CA ALA A 306 -29.40 -17.37 -20.18
C ALA A 306 -30.41 -18.28 -20.89
N GLU A 307 -31.71 -17.93 -20.89
CA GLU A 307 -32.75 -18.67 -21.59
C GLU A 307 -32.59 -18.56 -23.12
N GLU A 308 -32.29 -17.37 -23.64
CA GLU A 308 -31.99 -17.14 -25.06
C GLU A 308 -30.72 -17.89 -25.49
N GLY A 309 -29.67 -17.83 -24.67
CA GLY A 309 -28.43 -18.55 -24.86
C GLY A 309 -28.62 -20.06 -24.88
N LEU A 310 -29.43 -20.60 -23.97
CA LEU A 310 -29.74 -22.04 -23.92
C LEU A 310 -30.45 -22.50 -25.21
N ARG A 311 -31.44 -21.73 -25.69
CA ARG A 311 -32.10 -22.00 -26.99
C ARG A 311 -31.12 -21.94 -28.15
N THR A 312 -30.17 -21.01 -28.12
CA THR A 312 -29.14 -20.91 -29.17
C THR A 312 -28.20 -22.12 -29.16
N ARG A 313 -27.84 -22.64 -27.98
CA ARG A 313 -26.93 -23.79 -27.83
C ARG A 313 -27.59 -25.14 -28.16
N TYR A 314 -28.85 -25.34 -27.80
CA TYR A 314 -29.55 -26.63 -27.91
C TYR A 314 -30.65 -26.67 -29.00
N GLY A 315 -31.07 -25.51 -29.53
CA GLY A 315 -32.27 -25.39 -30.35
C GLY A 315 -33.54 -25.57 -29.51
N LEU A 316 -33.94 -26.82 -29.31
CA LEU A 316 -35.05 -27.23 -28.44
C LEU A 316 -34.49 -27.89 -27.18
N PRO A 317 -34.27 -27.14 -26.08
CA PRO A 317 -33.71 -27.71 -24.86
C PRO A 317 -34.68 -28.71 -24.22
N GLY A 318 -34.16 -29.87 -23.83
CA GLY A 318 -34.93 -30.89 -23.10
C GLY A 318 -35.21 -30.49 -21.63
N PRO A 319 -36.10 -31.23 -20.94
CA PRO A 319 -36.47 -30.93 -19.55
C PRO A 319 -35.28 -30.84 -18.59
N GLU A 320 -34.30 -31.74 -18.73
CA GLU A 320 -33.09 -31.76 -17.89
C GLU A 320 -32.30 -30.44 -17.97
N ALA A 321 -32.14 -29.88 -19.17
CA ALA A 321 -31.41 -28.63 -19.38
C ALA A 321 -32.18 -27.42 -18.82
N ILE A 322 -33.50 -27.40 -18.98
CA ILE A 322 -34.37 -26.35 -18.44
C ILE A 322 -34.34 -26.38 -16.90
N ASP A 323 -34.48 -27.56 -16.30
CA ASP A 323 -34.46 -27.73 -14.85
C ASP A 323 -33.09 -27.37 -14.26
N ARG A 324 -32.00 -27.78 -14.92
CA ARG A 324 -30.64 -27.39 -14.53
C ARG A 324 -30.46 -25.88 -14.60
N LEU A 325 -30.86 -25.22 -15.70
CA LEU A 325 -30.72 -23.78 -15.86
C LEU A 325 -31.48 -23.03 -14.76
N ASN A 326 -32.73 -23.41 -14.51
CA ASN A 326 -33.54 -22.80 -13.47
C ASN A 326 -32.93 -22.96 -12.08
N ARG A 327 -32.43 -24.15 -11.75
CA ARG A 327 -31.76 -24.40 -10.46
C ARG A 327 -30.55 -23.50 -10.27
N GLU A 328 -29.69 -23.41 -11.29
CA GLU A 328 -28.48 -22.56 -11.24
C GLU A 328 -28.84 -21.08 -11.07
N LEU A 329 -29.79 -20.57 -11.86
CA LEU A 329 -30.25 -19.17 -11.78
C LEU A 329 -30.78 -18.82 -10.39
N GLU A 330 -31.53 -19.71 -9.74
CA GLU A 330 -32.03 -19.46 -8.38
C GLU A 330 -30.90 -19.44 -7.35
N VAL A 331 -29.87 -20.29 -7.48
CA VAL A 331 -28.69 -20.25 -6.61
C VAL A 331 -27.91 -18.94 -6.81
N ILE A 332 -27.67 -18.54 -8.07
CA ILE A 332 -26.95 -17.30 -8.41
C ILE A 332 -27.67 -16.08 -7.83
N LYS A 333 -29.00 -16.03 -7.97
CA LYS A 333 -29.86 -15.00 -7.39
C LYS A 333 -29.77 -14.98 -5.87
N LYS A 334 -29.94 -16.13 -5.22
CA LYS A 334 -29.87 -16.24 -3.75
C LYS A 334 -28.53 -15.78 -3.19
N MET A 335 -27.43 -16.03 -3.91
CA MET A 335 -26.08 -15.64 -3.51
C MET A 335 -25.70 -14.21 -3.95
N GLY A 336 -26.53 -13.54 -4.76
CA GLY A 336 -26.31 -12.16 -5.20
C GLY A 336 -25.22 -11.99 -6.27
N PHE A 337 -24.97 -13.02 -7.08
CA PHE A 337 -23.89 -13.00 -8.09
C PHE A 337 -24.37 -12.69 -9.51
N ALA A 338 -25.64 -12.32 -9.71
CA ALA A 338 -26.14 -12.03 -11.05
C ALA A 338 -25.35 -10.91 -11.77
N GLY A 339 -24.99 -9.85 -11.04
CA GLY A 339 -24.14 -8.78 -11.58
C GLY A 339 -22.75 -9.24 -12.02
N TYR A 340 -22.15 -10.22 -11.33
CA TYR A 340 -20.86 -10.79 -11.72
C TYR A 340 -20.96 -11.56 -13.05
N PHE A 341 -21.99 -12.41 -13.19
CA PHE A 341 -22.25 -13.11 -14.45
C PHE A 341 -22.50 -12.15 -15.62
N LEU A 342 -23.25 -11.07 -15.38
CA LEU A 342 -23.54 -10.06 -16.41
C LEU A 342 -22.29 -9.31 -16.85
N VAL A 343 -21.43 -8.89 -15.92
CA VAL A 343 -20.13 -8.26 -16.25
C VAL A 343 -19.29 -9.22 -17.09
N VAL A 344 -19.17 -10.48 -16.66
CA VAL A 344 -18.38 -11.50 -17.37
C VAL A 344 -18.93 -11.76 -18.78
N TRP A 345 -20.24 -11.95 -18.89
CA TRP A 345 -20.91 -12.11 -20.18
C TRP A 345 -20.65 -10.93 -21.12
N ASP A 346 -20.75 -9.70 -20.61
CA ASP A 346 -20.66 -8.48 -21.41
C ASP A 346 -19.31 -8.33 -22.10
N PHE A 347 -18.19 -8.45 -21.36
CA PHE A 347 -16.89 -8.30 -21.99
C PHE A 347 -16.50 -9.50 -22.88
N ILE A 348 -16.99 -10.72 -22.58
CA ILE A 348 -16.82 -11.88 -23.48
C ILE A 348 -17.62 -11.70 -24.77
N SER A 349 -18.87 -11.27 -24.65
CA SER A 349 -19.74 -10.97 -25.79
C SER A 349 -19.13 -9.89 -26.68
N TYR A 350 -18.63 -8.81 -26.07
CA TYR A 350 -17.88 -7.77 -26.76
C TYR A 350 -16.66 -8.33 -27.49
N ALA A 351 -15.80 -9.10 -26.81
CA ALA A 351 -14.61 -9.69 -27.41
C ALA A 351 -14.95 -10.53 -28.65
N ARG A 352 -15.95 -11.41 -28.54
CA ARG A 352 -16.42 -12.23 -29.68
C ARG A 352 -16.96 -11.36 -30.82
N SER A 353 -17.73 -10.32 -30.53
CA SER A 353 -18.25 -9.39 -31.55
C SER A 353 -17.15 -8.62 -32.30
N ARG A 354 -15.98 -8.47 -31.69
CA ARG A 354 -14.78 -7.84 -32.27
C ARG A 354 -13.79 -8.83 -32.86
N GLY A 355 -14.14 -10.11 -32.91
CA GLY A 355 -13.26 -11.18 -33.41
C GLY A 355 -12.05 -11.43 -32.51
N ILE A 356 -12.10 -11.04 -31.24
CA ILE A 356 -11.06 -11.33 -30.26
C ILE A 356 -11.25 -12.78 -29.79
N PRO A 357 -10.26 -13.67 -29.95
CA PRO A 357 -10.36 -15.05 -29.50
C PRO A 357 -10.52 -15.11 -27.98
N VAL A 358 -11.53 -15.86 -27.54
CA VAL A 358 -11.79 -16.17 -26.13
C VAL A 358 -11.64 -17.67 -25.95
N GLY A 359 -10.88 -18.08 -24.94
CA GLY A 359 -10.68 -19.48 -24.58
C GLY A 359 -11.99 -20.21 -24.27
N PRO A 360 -11.95 -21.55 -24.15
CA PRO A 360 -13.15 -22.35 -23.88
C PRO A 360 -13.73 -22.16 -22.45
N GLY A 361 -13.03 -21.40 -21.60
CA GLY A 361 -13.29 -21.30 -20.16
C GLY A 361 -12.53 -22.39 -19.39
N ARG A 362 -11.92 -22.04 -18.26
CA ARG A 362 -11.20 -22.98 -17.39
C ARG A 362 -11.74 -22.95 -15.96
N GLY A 363 -11.19 -23.82 -15.12
CA GLY A 363 -11.57 -23.92 -13.72
C GLY A 363 -12.99 -24.47 -13.53
N SER A 364 -13.58 -24.19 -12.37
CA SER A 364 -14.88 -24.73 -12.01
C SER A 364 -16.04 -24.13 -12.80
N ALA A 365 -15.88 -22.96 -13.41
CA ALA A 365 -16.93 -22.28 -14.19
C ALA A 365 -17.50 -23.14 -15.33
N ALA A 366 -16.72 -24.07 -15.88
CA ALA A 366 -17.17 -25.04 -16.88
C ALA A 366 -18.32 -25.95 -16.41
N GLY A 367 -18.53 -26.07 -15.08
CA GLY A 367 -19.66 -26.81 -14.50
C GLY A 367 -21.00 -26.07 -14.50
N SER A 368 -21.05 -24.81 -14.94
CA SER A 368 -22.29 -24.02 -14.96
C SER A 368 -22.95 -24.01 -16.34
N LEU A 369 -24.20 -24.46 -16.39
CA LEU A 369 -25.05 -24.35 -17.58
C LEU A 369 -25.42 -22.90 -17.88
N VAL A 370 -25.56 -22.04 -16.87
CA VAL A 370 -25.73 -20.60 -17.06
C VAL A 370 -24.51 -20.01 -17.78
N ALA A 371 -23.29 -20.35 -17.35
CA ALA A 371 -22.06 -19.88 -18.00
C ALA A 371 -21.94 -20.39 -19.45
N TYR A 372 -22.31 -21.65 -19.70
CA TYR A 372 -22.33 -22.21 -21.06
C TYR A 372 -23.35 -21.51 -21.97
N SER A 373 -24.54 -21.24 -21.44
CA SER A 373 -25.63 -20.56 -22.16
C SER A 373 -25.25 -19.13 -22.55
N LEU A 374 -24.58 -18.42 -21.65
CA LEU A 374 -24.05 -17.07 -21.91
C LEU A 374 -22.78 -17.04 -22.77
N ALA A 375 -22.30 -18.20 -23.24
CA ALA A 375 -21.05 -18.33 -23.97
C ALA A 375 -19.79 -17.82 -23.22
N ILE A 376 -19.88 -17.76 -21.89
CA ILE A 376 -18.76 -17.57 -20.98
C ILE A 376 -17.85 -18.79 -21.05
N THR A 377 -18.44 -19.99 -21.07
CA THR A 377 -17.76 -21.25 -21.34
C THR A 377 -18.26 -21.87 -22.65
N ASN A 378 -17.44 -22.72 -23.25
CA ASN A 378 -17.77 -23.47 -24.47
C ASN A 378 -17.84 -25.00 -24.23
N ILE A 379 -17.88 -25.41 -22.96
CA ILE A 379 -17.98 -26.82 -22.57
C ILE A 379 -19.40 -27.07 -22.05
N ASP A 380 -20.11 -28.00 -22.68
CA ASP A 380 -21.45 -28.42 -22.23
C ASP A 380 -21.36 -29.23 -20.93
N PRO A 381 -21.84 -28.70 -19.79
CA PRO A 381 -21.70 -29.38 -18.50
C PRO A 381 -22.58 -30.64 -18.39
N LEU A 382 -23.70 -30.70 -19.10
CA LEU A 382 -24.58 -31.88 -19.06
C LEU A 382 -23.97 -33.04 -19.84
N LYS A 383 -23.39 -32.75 -21.01
CA LYS A 383 -22.71 -33.75 -21.84
C LYS A 383 -21.56 -34.44 -21.11
N TYR A 384 -20.81 -33.69 -20.30
CA TYR A 384 -19.62 -34.19 -19.60
C TYR A 384 -19.84 -34.47 -18.11
N GLY A 385 -21.08 -34.39 -17.62
CA GLY A 385 -21.40 -34.67 -16.21
C GLY A 385 -20.75 -33.71 -15.21
N LEU A 386 -20.54 -32.45 -15.59
CA LEU A 386 -19.89 -31.44 -14.76
C LEU A 386 -20.87 -30.87 -13.72
N LEU A 387 -20.39 -30.74 -12.49
CA LEU A 387 -21.20 -30.34 -11.34
C LEU A 387 -21.15 -28.83 -11.11
N PHE A 388 -22.33 -28.20 -11.04
CA PHE A 388 -22.45 -26.78 -10.73
C PHE A 388 -22.00 -26.46 -9.31
N GLU A 389 -22.28 -27.36 -8.37
CA GLU A 389 -21.98 -27.18 -6.94
C GLU A 389 -20.47 -27.16 -6.66
N ARG A 390 -19.65 -27.65 -7.60
CA ARG A 390 -18.19 -27.50 -7.54
C ARG A 390 -17.74 -26.07 -7.81
N PHE A 391 -18.51 -25.32 -8.59
CA PHE A 391 -18.29 -23.92 -8.92
C PHE A 391 -18.92 -22.99 -7.89
N LEU A 392 -20.21 -23.17 -7.64
CA LEU A 392 -20.97 -22.33 -6.75
C LEU A 392 -21.77 -23.20 -5.78
N ASN A 393 -21.27 -23.30 -4.55
CA ASN A 393 -21.90 -24.09 -3.51
C ASN A 393 -22.84 -23.20 -2.66
N PRO A 394 -24.16 -23.46 -2.64
CA PRO A 394 -25.10 -22.67 -1.84
C PRO A 394 -24.86 -22.75 -0.33
N GLU A 395 -24.17 -23.78 0.17
CA GLU A 395 -23.81 -23.93 1.59
C GLU A 395 -22.56 -23.12 1.99
N ARG A 396 -21.79 -22.63 1.01
CA ARG A 396 -20.59 -21.82 1.23
C ARG A 396 -20.62 -20.58 0.36
N ILE A 397 -20.93 -19.44 0.99
CA ILE A 397 -20.85 -18.14 0.32
C ILE A 397 -19.37 -17.76 0.13
N SER A 398 -18.81 -18.13 -1.02
CA SER A 398 -17.51 -17.68 -1.51
C SER A 398 -17.68 -17.00 -2.86
N MET A 399 -16.77 -16.07 -3.20
CA MET A 399 -16.75 -15.47 -4.52
C MET A 399 -16.53 -16.56 -5.57
N PRO A 400 -17.41 -16.71 -6.59
CA PRO A 400 -17.13 -17.57 -7.71
C PRO A 400 -15.97 -16.99 -8.51
N ASP A 401 -15.09 -17.87 -8.98
CA ASP A 401 -13.98 -17.49 -9.85
C ASP A 401 -14.21 -18.06 -11.25
N MET A 402 -14.47 -17.15 -12.19
CA MET A 402 -14.53 -17.43 -13.63
C MET A 402 -13.22 -16.98 -14.25
N ASP A 403 -12.31 -17.92 -14.33
CA ASP A 403 -11.07 -17.76 -15.07
C ASP A 403 -11.34 -17.66 -16.58
N ILE A 404 -11.13 -16.47 -17.14
CA ILE A 404 -11.39 -16.19 -18.55
C ILE A 404 -10.08 -15.91 -19.25
N ASP A 405 -9.95 -16.51 -20.43
CA ASP A 405 -8.76 -16.47 -21.26
C ASP A 405 -9.04 -15.69 -22.54
N PHE A 406 -8.16 -14.74 -22.85
CA PHE A 406 -8.13 -14.00 -24.10
C PHE A 406 -6.80 -14.23 -24.81
N CYS A 407 -6.75 -13.94 -26.11
CA CYS A 407 -5.49 -13.84 -26.83
C CYS A 407 -4.65 -12.70 -26.23
N ASP A 408 -3.39 -12.97 -25.86
CA ASP A 408 -2.47 -12.01 -25.23
C ASP A 408 -2.28 -10.71 -26.03
N GLU A 409 -2.40 -10.78 -27.36
CA GLU A 409 -2.19 -9.64 -28.25
C GLU A 409 -3.34 -8.59 -28.23
N ARG A 410 -4.45 -8.81 -27.53
CA ARG A 410 -5.70 -8.04 -27.73
C ARG A 410 -6.49 -7.69 -26.47
#